data_AF-A0A949Y7W0-F1
#
_entry.id   AF-A0A949Y7W0-F1
#
_cell.length_a   1.000
_cell.length_b   1.000
_cell.length_c   1.000
_cell.angle_alpha   90.00
_cell.angle_beta   90.00
_cell.angle_gamma   90.00
#
_symmetry.space_group_name_H-M   'P 1'
#
loop_
_entity.id
_entity.type
_entity.pdbx_description
1 polymer ?
#
loop_
_entity_poly.entity_id
_entity_poly.type
_entity_poly.pdbx_seq_one_letter_code
_entity_poly.pdbx_strand_id
1 'polypeptide(L)'
;MEQPETNEAQEAVAASTANLALPLASVTRSTPTSPAPSPCPTCGVPMQVKPPSSVTTSAYVYAQGRIEPRFPRLSVEKEYAQVTGRAETAGLTDRQALQTVLSQPENRYLARQLCYVLTIEGLDTYILQPGDPGDLQILIESLRPTPQPGDVDVVVGRRGPIAPSELCNGLMVPIVIFDQIYSFDRESFIKSIPRPEKISAKEFGPAAEELFDRIMQMADNAGATDADRAINYLALR
;
A
#
# COMPACT_ATOMS: atom_id res chain seq x y z
N MET A 1 -37.47 -23.82 -45.89
CA MET A 1 -36.64 -24.18 -47.05
C MET A 1 -35.48 -23.21 -47.05
N GLU A 2 -34.23 -23.57 -46.85
CA GLU A 2 -33.56 -24.86 -46.66
C GLU A 2 -32.19 -24.49 -46.09
N GLN A 3 -31.70 -25.24 -45.11
CA GLN A 3 -30.27 -25.27 -44.81
C GLN A 3 -29.50 -25.85 -46.01
N PRO A 4 -28.17 -25.75 -46.01
CA PRO A 4 -27.48 -27.00 -45.71
C PRO A 4 -26.31 -26.87 -44.74
N GLU A 5 -26.21 -27.89 -43.90
CA GLU A 5 -25.03 -28.34 -43.17
C GLU A 5 -24.13 -29.20 -44.07
N THR A 6 -22.81 -29.14 -43.87
CA THR A 6 -21.81 -30.23 -44.00
C THR A 6 -20.54 -29.68 -43.33
N ASN A 7 -20.14 -30.05 -42.11
CA ASN A 7 -19.64 -31.30 -41.54
C ASN A 7 -18.23 -31.74 -42.01
N GLU A 8 -17.40 -32.01 -40.99
CA GLU A 8 -16.18 -32.84 -40.92
C GLU A 8 -14.86 -32.41 -41.58
N ALA A 9 -13.86 -32.15 -40.73
CA ALA A 9 -12.72 -33.06 -40.58
C ALA A 9 -11.97 -32.78 -39.26
N GLN A 10 -12.14 -33.68 -38.30
CA GLN A 10 -11.22 -33.90 -37.20
C GLN A 10 -10.00 -34.65 -37.75
N GLU A 11 -8.79 -34.23 -37.39
CA GLU A 11 -7.60 -35.07 -37.54
C GLU A 11 -6.87 -35.14 -36.19
N ALA A 12 -7.07 -36.27 -35.53
CA ALA A 12 -6.26 -36.73 -34.43
C ALA A 12 -5.05 -37.48 -35.01
N VAL A 13 -3.83 -37.10 -34.63
CA VAL A 13 -2.65 -37.94 -34.83
C VAL A 13 -1.85 -38.05 -33.54
N ALA A 14 -2.06 -39.20 -32.92
CA ALA A 14 -1.11 -40.09 -32.25
C ALA A 14 0.10 -39.50 -31.51
N ALA A 15 0.16 -39.91 -30.24
CA ALA A 15 1.34 -40.02 -29.41
C ALA A 15 2.53 -40.67 -30.12
N SER A 16 3.72 -40.12 -29.89
CA SER A 16 4.97 -40.86 -30.04
C SER A 16 5.89 -40.53 -28.87
N THR A 17 5.85 -41.43 -27.89
CA THR A 17 6.85 -41.63 -26.84
C THR A 17 8.21 -41.95 -27.45
N ALA A 18 9.23 -41.15 -27.12
CA ALA A 18 10.62 -41.54 -27.30
C ALA A 18 11.35 -41.40 -25.95
N ASN A 19 11.37 -42.52 -25.23
CA ASN A 19 12.26 -42.78 -24.10
C ASN A 19 13.71 -42.75 -24.59
N LEU A 20 14.51 -41.81 -24.08
CA LEU A 20 15.96 -41.92 -24.05
C LEU A 20 16.39 -41.87 -22.58
N ALA A 21 16.47 -43.07 -22.00
CA ALA A 21 17.02 -43.31 -20.68
C ALA A 21 18.53 -43.03 -20.71
N LEU A 22 18.96 -41.99 -20.00
CA LEU A 22 20.37 -41.73 -19.69
C LEU A 22 20.79 -42.61 -18.50
N PRO A 23 22.01 -43.18 -18.50
CA PRO A 23 22.46 -44.04 -17.42
C PRO A 23 22.75 -43.23 -16.14
N LEU A 24 22.18 -43.69 -15.02
CA LEU A 24 22.54 -43.20 -13.68
C LEU A 24 23.99 -43.59 -13.36
N ALA A 25 24.91 -42.63 -13.43
CA ALA A 25 26.18 -42.71 -12.74
C ALA A 25 26.01 -42.16 -11.31
N SER A 26 26.08 -43.04 -10.31
CA SER A 26 26.06 -42.68 -8.90
C SER A 26 27.34 -41.90 -8.53
N VAL A 27 27.24 -40.58 -8.48
CA VAL A 27 28.28 -39.72 -7.88
C VAL A 27 27.97 -39.55 -6.40
N THR A 28 28.71 -40.25 -5.55
CA THR A 28 28.75 -40.00 -4.10
C THR A 28 29.28 -38.59 -3.85
N ARG A 29 28.39 -37.67 -3.48
CA ARG A 29 28.73 -36.30 -3.11
C ARG A 29 29.14 -36.28 -1.64
N SER A 30 30.44 -36.21 -1.39
CA SER A 30 31.00 -35.96 -0.06
C SER A 30 30.52 -34.59 0.45
N THR A 31 29.91 -34.58 1.63
CA THR A 31 29.55 -33.36 2.36
C THR A 31 30.80 -32.58 2.75
N PRO A 32 30.91 -31.27 2.45
CA PRO A 32 31.96 -30.45 3.03
C PRO A 32 31.66 -30.23 4.52
N THR A 33 32.49 -30.81 5.37
CA THR A 33 32.53 -30.54 6.81
C THR A 33 33.01 -29.10 7.01
N SER A 34 32.12 -28.22 7.50
CA SER A 34 32.52 -26.90 8.01
C SER A 34 33.51 -27.06 9.16
N PRO A 35 34.66 -26.35 9.17
CA PRO A 35 35.56 -26.37 10.30
C PRO A 35 34.89 -25.69 11.50
N ALA A 36 34.88 -26.38 12.63
CA ALA A 36 34.44 -25.83 13.92
C ALA A 36 35.34 -24.63 14.32
N PRO A 37 34.78 -23.58 14.95
CA PRO A 37 35.58 -22.46 15.42
C PRO A 37 36.53 -22.94 16.52
N SER A 38 37.83 -22.77 16.28
CA SER A 38 38.86 -23.02 17.29
C SER A 38 38.80 -21.91 18.36
N PRO A 39 38.71 -22.24 19.66
CA PRO A 39 38.67 -21.24 20.72
C PRO A 39 40.07 -20.64 20.96
N CYS A 40 40.17 -19.31 20.91
CA CYS A 40 41.36 -18.56 21.32
C CYS A 40 41.58 -18.67 22.84
N PRO A 41 42.78 -19.01 23.32
CA PRO A 41 43.02 -19.28 24.74
C PRO A 41 43.66 -18.07 25.43
N THR A 42 42.98 -16.93 25.55
CA THR A 42 43.37 -15.90 26.54
C THR A 42 42.21 -14.93 26.83
N CYS A 43 41.74 -14.93 28.09
CA CYS A 43 40.75 -14.01 28.70
C CYS A 43 39.27 -14.23 28.28
N GLY A 44 38.40 -14.95 29.00
CA GLY A 44 38.35 -15.18 30.44
C GLY A 44 37.34 -14.28 31.18
N VAL A 45 36.40 -13.62 30.50
CA VAL A 45 35.26 -12.93 31.13
C VAL A 45 33.96 -13.42 30.50
N PRO A 46 32.97 -13.92 31.27
CA PRO A 46 31.65 -14.13 30.73
C PRO A 46 31.04 -12.75 30.49
N MET A 47 31.09 -12.24 29.25
CA MET A 47 30.12 -11.24 28.84
C MET A 47 28.76 -11.91 28.96
N GLN A 48 27.99 -11.56 29.99
CA GLN A 48 26.54 -11.65 29.91
C GLN A 48 26.13 -10.80 28.71
N VAL A 49 26.04 -11.43 27.54
CA VAL A 49 25.24 -10.91 26.44
C VAL A 49 23.83 -10.98 26.97
N LYS A 50 23.41 -9.94 27.69
CA LYS A 50 22.01 -9.61 27.85
C LYS A 50 21.51 -9.49 26.41
N PRO A 51 20.66 -10.39 25.91
CA PRO A 51 20.01 -10.09 24.65
C PRO A 51 19.35 -8.74 24.87
N PRO A 52 19.47 -7.74 23.98
CA PRO A 52 18.44 -6.75 23.92
C PRO A 52 17.18 -7.53 23.55
N SER A 53 16.46 -7.97 24.56
CA SER A 53 15.02 -8.10 24.51
C SER A 53 14.45 -6.68 24.39
N SER A 54 14.88 -5.93 23.37
CA SER A 54 13.95 -5.10 22.64
C SER A 54 13.11 -6.13 21.90
N VAL A 55 12.06 -6.62 22.57
CA VAL A 55 10.77 -6.65 21.90
C VAL A 55 10.71 -5.28 21.24
N THR A 56 11.00 -5.23 19.94
CA THR A 56 10.67 -4.05 19.16
C THR A 56 9.18 -4.05 19.30
N THR A 57 8.66 -3.27 20.26
CA THR A 57 7.24 -3.04 20.41
C THR A 57 6.88 -2.52 19.04
N SER A 58 6.32 -3.39 18.21
CA SER A 58 5.92 -3.04 16.86
C SER A 58 4.95 -1.88 17.08
N ALA A 59 5.41 -0.67 16.76
CA ALA A 59 4.64 0.52 17.03
C ALA A 59 3.56 0.54 15.96
N TYR A 60 2.41 -0.05 16.28
CA TYR A 60 1.25 -0.02 15.42
C TYR A 60 0.84 1.43 15.20
N VAL A 61 0.35 1.71 14.00
CA VAL A 61 -0.19 3.00 13.59
C VAL A 61 -1.64 2.80 13.21
N TYR A 62 -2.49 3.68 13.71
CA TYR A 62 -3.85 3.87 13.24
C TYR A 62 -4.02 5.38 13.08
N ALA A 63 -3.84 5.88 11.86
CA ALA A 63 -3.80 7.31 11.58
C ALA A 63 -4.80 7.67 10.48
N GLN A 64 -5.41 8.84 10.62
CA GLN A 64 -6.26 9.45 9.59
C GLN A 64 -5.51 10.61 8.93
N GLY A 65 -5.74 10.81 7.64
CA GLY A 65 -5.12 11.90 6.90
C GLY A 65 -5.48 11.84 5.42
N ARG A 66 -4.56 12.27 4.57
CA ARG A 66 -4.66 12.12 3.12
C ARG A 66 -3.43 11.50 2.51
N ILE A 67 -3.64 10.58 1.60
CA ILE A 67 -2.55 9.94 0.86
C ILE A 67 -2.21 10.78 -0.37
N GLU A 68 -0.95 11.19 -0.46
CA GLU A 68 -0.42 11.94 -1.58
C GLU A 68 0.69 11.15 -2.31
N PRO A 69 0.61 11.02 -3.64
CA PRO A 69 1.66 10.43 -4.44
C PRO A 69 2.76 11.47 -4.73
N ARG A 70 4.02 11.06 -4.62
CA ARG A 70 5.19 11.89 -4.88
C ARG A 70 6.16 11.13 -5.79
N PHE A 71 6.76 11.84 -6.75
CA PHE A 71 7.84 11.29 -7.55
C PHE A 71 9.13 11.30 -6.72
N PRO A 72 9.73 10.14 -6.41
CA PRO A 72 10.94 10.12 -5.59
C PRO A 72 12.18 10.58 -6.36
N ARG A 73 12.13 10.57 -7.70
CA ARG A 73 13.23 10.92 -8.61
C ARG A 73 12.70 11.50 -9.91
N LEU A 74 13.46 12.43 -10.51
CA LEU A 74 13.16 13.04 -11.81
C LEU A 74 13.03 12.01 -12.95
N SER A 75 13.74 10.88 -12.87
CA SER A 75 13.61 9.81 -13.88
C SER A 75 12.21 9.20 -13.91
N VAL A 76 11.58 9.01 -12.74
CA VAL A 76 10.22 8.45 -12.63
C VAL A 76 9.19 9.45 -13.13
N GLU A 77 9.37 10.72 -12.79
CA GLU A 77 8.51 11.82 -13.28
C GLU A 77 8.53 11.92 -14.81
N LYS A 78 9.72 11.85 -15.43
CA LYS A 78 9.87 11.88 -16.90
C LYS A 78 9.24 10.67 -17.57
N GLU A 79 9.41 9.48 -16.99
CA GLU A 79 8.77 8.26 -17.49
C GLU A 79 7.24 8.37 -17.41
N TYR A 80 6.71 8.83 -16.28
CA TYR A 80 5.28 9.10 -16.12
C TYR A 80 4.77 10.12 -17.15
N ALA A 81 5.51 11.21 -17.39
CA ALA A 81 5.17 12.20 -18.41
C ALA A 81 5.15 11.60 -19.82
N GLN A 82 6.09 10.70 -20.14
CA GLN A 82 6.14 10.01 -21.42
C GLN A 82 4.94 9.06 -21.62
N VAL A 83 4.55 8.31 -20.58
CA VAL A 83 3.38 7.43 -20.62
C VAL A 83 2.10 8.26 -20.74
N THR A 84 1.97 9.31 -19.93
CA THR A 84 0.81 10.23 -19.96
C THR A 84 0.65 10.86 -21.34
N GLY A 85 1.74 11.28 -21.99
CA GLY A 85 1.70 11.85 -23.35
C GLY A 85 1.21 10.90 -24.45
N ARG A 86 1.09 9.60 -24.17
CA ARG A 86 0.53 8.58 -25.07
C ARG A 86 -0.87 8.12 -24.67
N ALA A 87 -1.34 8.49 -23.47
CA ALA A 87 -2.62 8.10 -22.93
C ALA A 87 -3.71 9.12 -23.31
N GLU A 88 -4.97 8.70 -23.26
CA GLU A 88 -6.14 9.56 -23.49
C GLU A 88 -6.45 10.39 -22.24
N THR A 89 -5.61 11.38 -21.94
CA THR A 89 -5.77 12.26 -20.76
C THR A 89 -6.13 13.70 -21.15
N ALA A 90 -6.53 13.94 -22.40
CA ALA A 90 -6.91 15.26 -22.87
C ALA A 90 -8.14 15.78 -22.10
N GLY A 91 -8.03 16.99 -21.54
CA GLY A 91 -9.10 17.61 -20.76
C GLY A 91 -9.22 17.13 -19.31
N LEU A 92 -8.36 16.20 -18.87
CA LEU A 92 -8.27 15.80 -17.47
C LEU A 92 -7.39 16.76 -16.68
N THR A 93 -7.66 16.90 -15.39
CA THR A 93 -6.70 17.51 -14.45
C THR A 93 -5.49 16.61 -14.25
N ASP A 94 -4.38 17.16 -13.77
CA ASP A 94 -3.17 16.37 -13.47
C ASP A 94 -3.47 15.19 -12.53
N ARG A 95 -4.36 15.38 -11.55
CA ARG A 95 -4.79 14.34 -10.60
C ARG A 95 -5.60 13.25 -11.28
N GLN A 96 -6.54 13.63 -12.15
CA GLN A 96 -7.37 12.70 -12.91
C GLN A 96 -6.51 11.90 -13.90
N ALA A 97 -5.58 12.56 -14.59
CA ALA A 97 -4.61 11.90 -15.47
C ALA A 97 -3.75 10.91 -14.68
N LEU A 98 -3.25 11.30 -13.50
CA LEU A 98 -2.46 10.43 -12.63
C LEU A 98 -3.23 9.18 -12.22
N GLN A 99 -4.44 9.34 -11.71
CA GLN A 99 -5.27 8.20 -11.31
C GLN A 99 -5.56 7.29 -12.52
N THR A 100 -5.88 7.88 -13.68
CA THR A 100 -6.20 7.13 -14.90
C THR A 100 -5.01 6.31 -15.38
N VAL A 101 -3.83 6.93 -15.47
CA VAL A 101 -2.59 6.28 -15.93
C VAL A 101 -2.14 5.20 -14.96
N LEU A 102 -2.17 5.45 -13.65
CA LEU A 102 -1.72 4.48 -12.63
C LEU A 102 -2.68 3.29 -12.47
N SER A 103 -3.96 3.47 -12.78
CA SER A 103 -4.95 2.39 -12.71
C SER A 103 -4.80 1.35 -13.82
N GLN A 104 -4.07 1.67 -14.89
CA GLN A 104 -3.81 0.74 -15.99
C GLN A 104 -2.84 -0.37 -15.57
N PRO A 105 -3.19 -1.67 -15.76
CA PRO A 105 -2.33 -2.79 -15.37
C PRO A 105 -0.91 -2.74 -15.99
N GLU A 106 -0.78 -2.27 -17.22
CA GLU A 106 0.47 -2.07 -17.94
C GLU A 106 1.42 -1.09 -17.26
N ASN A 107 0.86 -0.12 -16.51
CA ASN A 107 1.62 0.93 -15.83
C ASN A 107 1.87 0.61 -14.35
N ARG A 108 1.57 -0.61 -13.89
CA ARG A 108 1.77 -1.02 -12.49
C ARG A 108 3.23 -0.84 -12.03
N TYR A 109 4.20 -0.86 -12.94
CA TYR A 109 5.60 -0.57 -12.62
C TYR A 109 5.80 0.88 -12.17
N LEU A 110 5.06 1.85 -12.71
CA LEU A 110 5.12 3.25 -12.30
C LEU A 110 4.57 3.44 -10.90
N ALA A 111 3.40 2.85 -10.62
CA ALA A 111 2.81 2.90 -9.28
C ALA A 111 3.79 2.39 -8.20
N ARG A 112 4.52 1.30 -8.47
CA ARG A 112 5.56 0.79 -7.54
C ARG A 112 6.73 1.74 -7.32
N GLN A 113 7.00 2.64 -8.28
CA GLN A 113 8.11 3.57 -8.22
C GLN A 113 7.71 4.92 -7.61
N LEU A 114 6.44 5.15 -7.32
CA LEU A 114 6.00 6.34 -6.60
C LEU A 114 6.25 6.19 -5.10
N CYS A 115 6.46 7.32 -4.45
CA CYS A 115 6.39 7.42 -3.01
C CYS A 115 4.97 7.81 -2.62
N TYR A 116 4.38 7.11 -1.65
CA TYR A 116 3.06 7.43 -1.12
C TYR A 116 3.24 8.00 0.27
N VAL A 117 2.73 9.20 0.50
CA VAL A 117 2.92 9.94 1.75
C VAL A 117 1.57 10.14 2.41
N LEU A 118 1.43 9.73 3.67
CA LEU A 118 0.29 10.13 4.48
C LEU A 118 0.58 11.51 5.07
N THR A 119 -0.29 12.45 4.71
CA THR A 119 -0.29 13.82 5.22
C THR A 119 -1.38 13.97 6.28
N ILE A 120 -1.04 14.53 7.44
CA ILE A 120 -1.97 14.80 8.55
C ILE A 120 -1.90 16.30 8.82
N GLU A 121 -3.03 17.00 8.76
CA GLU A 121 -3.10 18.47 8.78
C GLU A 121 -2.17 19.16 7.75
N GLY A 122 -1.92 18.50 6.61
CA GLY A 122 -1.00 19.01 5.58
C GLY A 122 0.49 18.83 5.90
N LEU A 123 0.82 18.11 6.97
CA LEU A 123 2.20 17.72 7.31
C LEU A 123 2.50 16.30 6.86
N ASP A 124 3.58 16.13 6.11
CA ASP A 124 4.10 14.82 5.71
C ASP A 124 4.49 14.04 6.98
N THR A 125 3.70 13.00 7.31
CA THR A 125 3.82 12.28 8.58
C THR A 125 4.41 10.90 8.41
N TYR A 126 3.98 10.16 7.39
CA TYR A 126 4.47 8.81 7.11
C TYR A 126 4.69 8.57 5.62
N ILE A 127 5.68 7.76 5.30
CA ILE A 127 5.81 7.14 3.98
C ILE A 127 5.16 5.77 4.03
N LEU A 128 4.21 5.51 3.14
CA LEU A 128 3.47 4.26 3.07
C LEU A 128 4.18 3.27 2.15
N GLN A 129 4.34 2.05 2.62
CA GLN A 129 4.83 0.93 1.83
C GLN A 129 3.87 -0.25 1.94
N PRO A 130 3.52 -0.91 0.82
CA PRO A 130 2.71 -2.11 0.87
C PRO A 130 3.50 -3.25 1.53
N GLY A 131 2.85 -3.97 2.45
CA GLY A 131 3.41 -5.20 3.03
C GLY A 131 3.45 -6.35 2.02
N ASP A 132 2.41 -6.47 1.18
CA ASP A 132 2.33 -7.42 0.08
C ASP A 132 2.30 -6.71 -1.29
N PRO A 133 2.98 -7.22 -2.34
CA PRO A 133 2.93 -6.63 -3.68
C PRO A 133 1.53 -6.49 -4.28
N GLY A 134 0.54 -7.26 -3.81
CA GLY A 134 -0.86 -7.19 -4.17
C GLY A 134 -1.53 -5.89 -3.71
N ASP A 135 -1.12 -5.37 -2.55
CA ASP A 135 -1.74 -4.22 -1.86
C ASP A 135 -1.50 -2.87 -2.56
N LEU A 136 -0.64 -2.83 -3.57
CA LEU A 136 -0.41 -1.64 -4.38
C LEU A 136 -1.70 -1.07 -4.99
N GLN A 137 -2.66 -1.95 -5.30
CA GLN A 137 -3.94 -1.52 -5.86
C GLN A 137 -4.71 -0.62 -4.88
N ILE A 138 -4.65 -0.94 -3.58
CA ILE A 138 -5.32 -0.18 -2.51
C ILE A 138 -4.75 1.26 -2.46
N LEU A 139 -3.43 1.41 -2.64
CA LEU A 139 -2.81 2.73 -2.74
C LEU A 139 -3.30 3.52 -3.94
N ILE A 140 -3.40 2.90 -5.11
CA ILE A 140 -3.90 3.57 -6.32
C ILE A 140 -5.37 3.99 -6.15
N GLU A 141 -6.19 3.15 -5.53
CA GLU A 141 -7.60 3.43 -5.24
C GLU A 141 -7.77 4.59 -4.25
N SER A 142 -6.85 4.74 -3.30
CA SER A 142 -6.83 5.90 -2.38
C SER A 142 -6.54 7.22 -3.10
N LEU A 143 -5.90 7.20 -4.28
CA LEU A 143 -5.60 8.38 -5.08
C LEU A 143 -6.84 8.88 -5.83
N ARG A 144 -7.82 9.43 -5.09
CA ARG A 144 -9.06 9.94 -5.65
C ARG A 144 -8.80 10.95 -6.79
N PRO A 145 -9.52 10.85 -7.92
CA PRO A 145 -9.33 11.74 -9.06
C PRO A 145 -9.75 13.19 -8.75
N THR A 146 -10.74 13.37 -7.88
CA THR A 146 -11.27 14.68 -7.48
C THR A 146 -11.36 14.74 -5.94
N PRO A 147 -10.23 14.86 -5.23
CA PRO A 147 -10.21 14.85 -3.76
C PRO A 147 -10.87 16.12 -3.20
N GLN A 148 -11.70 15.97 -2.18
CA GLN A 148 -12.30 17.08 -1.44
C GLN A 148 -11.59 17.30 -0.11
N PRO A 149 -11.59 18.53 0.45
CA PRO A 149 -10.99 18.82 1.75
C PRO A 149 -11.58 18.01 2.92
N GLY A 150 -12.75 17.40 2.75
CA GLY A 150 -13.35 16.53 3.77
C GLY A 150 -12.98 15.05 3.66
N ASP A 151 -12.33 14.63 2.58
CA ASP A 151 -12.08 13.21 2.35
C ASP A 151 -10.97 12.69 3.27
N VAL A 152 -11.14 11.46 3.74
CA VAL A 152 -10.26 10.87 4.75
C VAL A 152 -9.72 9.54 4.24
N ASP A 153 -8.42 9.36 4.45
CA ASP A 153 -7.70 8.10 4.28
C ASP A 153 -7.23 7.63 5.66
N VAL A 154 -7.59 6.41 6.01
CA VAL A 154 -7.27 5.76 7.28
C VAL A 154 -6.23 4.70 7.01
N VAL A 155 -5.06 4.86 7.61
CA VAL A 155 -3.93 3.94 7.46
C VAL A 155 -3.78 3.13 8.73
N VAL A 156 -3.85 1.81 8.59
CA VAL A 156 -3.55 0.86 9.65
C VAL A 156 -2.31 0.07 9.27
N GLY A 157 -1.32 0.04 10.16
CA GLY A 157 -0.08 -0.65 9.85
C GLY A 157 0.92 -0.70 10.97
N ARG A 158 2.14 -1.07 10.61
CA ARG A 158 3.30 -1.14 11.49
C ARG A 158 4.30 -0.06 11.13
N ARG A 159 4.67 0.77 12.11
CA ARG A 159 5.74 1.76 11.97
C ARG A 159 7.10 1.08 11.95
N GLY A 160 7.84 1.34 10.88
CA GLY A 160 9.23 0.99 10.68
C GLY A 160 10.18 2.13 11.03
N PRO A 161 11.44 2.05 10.57
CA PRO A 161 12.44 3.09 10.80
C PRO A 161 12.12 4.39 10.03
N ILE A 162 12.87 5.45 10.32
CA ILE A 162 12.88 6.66 9.50
C ILE A 162 13.41 6.32 8.11
N ALA A 163 12.72 6.78 7.06
CA ALA A 163 13.11 6.55 5.69
C ALA A 163 14.47 7.21 5.38
N PRO A 164 15.36 6.54 4.63
CA PRO A 164 16.57 7.17 4.12
C PRO A 164 16.22 8.21 3.04
N SER A 165 17.08 9.20 2.84
CA SER A 165 16.86 10.33 1.93
C SER A 165 16.56 9.91 0.49
N GLU A 166 17.08 8.78 0.04
CA GLU A 166 16.98 8.31 -1.35
C GLU A 166 15.61 7.68 -1.69
N LEU A 167 14.78 7.43 -0.66
CA LEU A 167 13.52 6.71 -0.80
C LEU A 167 12.39 7.61 -1.31
N CYS A 168 12.34 8.86 -0.88
CA CYS A 168 11.24 9.78 -1.20
C CYS A 168 11.71 11.23 -1.35
N ASN A 169 12.62 11.49 -2.31
CA ASN A 169 13.12 12.83 -2.63
C ASN A 169 13.61 13.66 -1.41
N GLY A 170 14.36 13.03 -0.51
CA GLY A 170 14.90 13.66 0.69
C GLY A 170 13.96 13.70 1.90
N LEU A 171 12.71 13.25 1.77
CA LEU A 171 11.76 13.20 2.89
C LEU A 171 12.18 12.12 3.92
N MET A 172 12.51 12.56 5.14
CA MET A 172 12.95 11.70 6.25
C MET A 172 11.86 11.59 7.33
N VAL A 173 10.84 10.80 7.06
CA VAL A 173 9.75 10.48 8.02
C VAL A 173 9.67 8.97 8.22
N PRO A 174 9.00 8.47 9.29
CA PRO A 174 8.87 7.03 9.49
C PRO A 174 8.16 6.34 8.33
N ILE A 175 8.63 5.14 7.99
CA ILE A 175 7.94 4.25 7.06
C ILE A 175 6.81 3.54 7.82
N VAL A 176 5.64 3.46 7.22
CA VAL A 176 4.55 2.58 7.69
C VAL A 176 4.35 1.50 6.64
N ILE A 177 4.61 0.26 7.04
CA ILE A 177 4.17 -0.89 6.28
C ILE A 177 2.70 -1.07 6.62
N PHE A 178 1.82 -0.73 5.69
CA PHE A 178 0.39 -0.77 5.93
C PHE A 178 -0.16 -2.19 5.74
N ASP A 179 -1.11 -2.54 6.60
CA ASP A 179 -1.89 -3.77 6.50
C ASP A 179 -3.27 -3.50 5.89
N GLN A 180 -3.82 -2.29 6.09
CA GLN A 180 -5.11 -1.85 5.55
C GLN A 180 -5.10 -0.34 5.28
N ILE A 181 -5.83 0.07 4.24
CA ILE A 181 -6.18 1.47 3.99
C ILE A 181 -7.68 1.54 3.73
N TYR A 182 -8.36 2.44 4.43
CA TYR A 182 -9.76 2.77 4.15
C TYR A 182 -9.84 4.20 3.65
N SER A 183 -10.44 4.38 2.49
CA SER A 183 -10.62 5.69 1.86
C SER A 183 -12.12 5.94 1.71
N PHE A 184 -12.61 7.07 2.21
CA PHE A 184 -14.00 7.46 2.04
C PHE A 184 -14.11 8.97 1.82
N ASP A 185 -15.10 9.34 1.01
CA ASP A 185 -15.48 10.73 0.83
C ASP A 185 -16.43 11.18 1.95
N ARG A 186 -16.28 12.44 2.35
CA ARG A 186 -17.07 13.04 3.43
C ARG A 186 -18.57 12.91 3.19
N GLU A 187 -19.00 13.14 1.95
CA GLU A 187 -20.40 13.18 1.57
C GLU A 187 -21.05 11.80 1.74
N SER A 188 -20.42 10.74 1.23
CA SER A 188 -20.90 9.38 1.37
C SER A 188 -20.88 8.91 2.81
N PHE A 189 -19.87 9.29 3.59
CA PHE A 189 -19.83 8.97 5.01
C PHE A 189 -21.02 9.58 5.75
N ILE A 190 -21.27 10.89 5.58
CA ILE A 190 -22.39 11.58 6.23
C ILE A 190 -23.75 11.00 5.81
N LYS A 191 -23.92 10.67 4.53
CA LYS A 191 -25.14 10.02 4.02
C LYS A 191 -25.38 8.63 4.60
N SER A 192 -24.33 7.94 5.05
CA SER A 192 -24.43 6.63 5.68
C SER A 192 -24.91 6.69 7.14
N ILE A 193 -24.82 7.86 7.78
CA ILE A 193 -25.23 8.05 9.17
C ILE A 193 -26.76 7.94 9.25
N PRO A 194 -27.31 7.01 10.05
CA PRO A 194 -28.75 6.84 10.17
C PRO A 194 -29.41 8.11 10.73
N ARG A 195 -30.29 8.73 9.92
CA ARG A 195 -31.06 9.89 10.36
C ARG A 195 -32.14 9.46 11.37
N PRO A 196 -32.22 10.10 12.56
CA PRO A 196 -33.31 9.87 13.49
C PRO A 196 -34.68 10.28 12.90
N GLU A 197 -35.72 9.49 13.17
CA GLU A 197 -37.07 9.72 12.61
C GLU A 197 -37.65 11.11 12.94
N LYS A 198 -37.29 11.65 14.10
CA LYS A 198 -37.84 12.90 14.66
C LYS A 198 -37.17 14.18 14.16
N ILE A 199 -36.08 14.08 13.38
CA ILE A 199 -35.30 15.24 12.91
C ILE A 199 -35.43 15.34 11.40
N SER A 200 -35.72 16.53 10.87
CA SER A 200 -35.82 16.71 9.42
C SER A 200 -34.44 16.57 8.73
N ALA A 201 -34.42 16.17 7.46
CA ALA A 201 -33.14 16.09 6.72
C ALA A 201 -32.41 17.44 6.64
N LYS A 202 -33.18 18.55 6.58
CA LYS A 202 -32.65 19.91 6.51
C LYS A 202 -31.92 20.33 7.79
N GLU A 203 -32.36 19.83 8.95
CA GLU A 203 -31.70 20.08 10.23
C GLU A 203 -30.58 19.08 10.49
N PHE A 204 -30.77 17.82 10.08
CA PHE A 204 -29.81 16.75 10.32
C PHE A 204 -28.50 16.94 9.53
N GLY A 205 -28.58 17.28 8.25
CA GLY A 205 -27.40 17.38 7.37
C GLY A 205 -26.31 18.31 7.92
N PRO A 206 -26.61 19.61 8.16
CA PRO A 206 -25.64 20.55 8.72
C PRO A 206 -25.11 20.15 10.10
N ALA A 207 -25.96 19.56 10.95
CA ALA A 207 -25.53 19.10 12.27
C ALA A 207 -24.58 17.89 12.20
N ALA A 208 -24.84 16.96 11.26
CA ALA A 208 -23.96 15.82 11.02
C ALA A 208 -22.62 16.25 10.40
N GLU A 209 -22.65 17.21 9.47
CA GLU A 209 -21.45 17.84 8.89
C GLU A 209 -20.58 18.50 9.97
N GLU A 210 -21.17 19.33 10.84
CA GLU A 210 -20.44 20.00 11.91
C GLU A 210 -19.86 19.00 12.92
N LEU A 211 -20.64 17.99 13.32
CA LEU A 211 -20.18 16.96 14.24
C LEU A 211 -19.02 16.17 13.64
N PHE A 212 -19.13 15.78 12.36
CA PHE A 212 -18.06 15.09 11.65
C PHE A 212 -16.78 15.92 11.63
N ASP A 213 -16.86 17.20 11.24
CA ASP A 213 -15.69 18.07 11.15
C ASP A 213 -14.99 18.22 12.52
N ARG A 214 -15.77 18.35 13.60
CA ARG A 214 -15.24 18.40 14.97
C ARG A 214 -14.57 17.09 15.40
N ILE A 215 -15.18 15.95 15.08
CA ILE A 215 -14.61 14.62 15.40
C ILE A 215 -13.29 14.41 14.64
N MET A 216 -13.27 14.74 13.34
CA MET A 216 -12.06 14.66 12.52
C MET A 216 -10.96 15.54 13.09
N GLN A 217 -11.26 16.79 13.44
CA GLN A 217 -10.28 17.69 14.05
C GLN A 217 -9.71 17.15 15.39
N MET A 218 -10.51 16.45 16.19
CA MET A 218 -10.03 15.83 17.43
C MET A 218 -9.12 14.62 17.18
N ALA A 219 -9.28 13.95 16.04
CA ALA A 219 -8.53 12.77 15.63
C ALA A 219 -7.35 13.09 14.70
N ASP A 220 -7.02 14.37 14.51
CA ASP A 220 -5.85 14.80 13.76
C ASP A 220 -4.58 14.65 14.60
N ASN A 221 -4.06 13.43 14.62
CA ASN A 221 -2.85 13.07 15.33
C ASN A 221 -2.08 11.97 14.57
N ALA A 222 -0.85 11.70 15.00
CA ALA A 222 0.02 10.75 14.31
C ALA A 222 -0.42 9.27 14.46
N GLY A 223 -1.42 8.94 15.31
CA GLY A 223 -1.88 7.56 15.44
C GLY A 223 -0.82 6.59 15.98
N ALA A 224 0.25 7.08 16.61
CA ALA A 224 1.42 6.28 17.00
C ALA A 224 1.35 5.78 18.46
N THR A 225 0.62 6.49 19.32
CA THR A 225 0.43 6.11 20.73
C THR A 225 -0.89 5.38 20.94
N ASP A 226 -1.04 4.66 22.04
CA ASP A 226 -2.26 3.92 22.35
C ASP A 226 -3.49 4.84 22.45
N ALA A 227 -3.29 6.05 23.01
CA ALA A 227 -4.34 7.06 23.13
C ALA A 227 -4.76 7.62 21.76
N ASP A 228 -3.78 7.96 20.93
CA ASP A 228 -4.00 8.43 19.55
C ASP A 228 -4.79 7.41 18.73
N ARG A 229 -4.34 6.14 18.77
CA ARG A 229 -5.02 5.05 18.06
C ARG A 229 -6.45 4.84 18.56
N ALA A 230 -6.68 4.94 19.86
CA ALA A 230 -8.01 4.81 20.44
C ALA A 230 -8.95 5.93 19.96
N ILE A 231 -8.47 7.17 19.94
CA ILE A 231 -9.26 8.32 19.44
C ILE A 231 -9.58 8.14 17.96
N ASN A 232 -8.58 7.80 17.14
CA ASN A 232 -8.78 7.66 15.69
C ASN A 232 -9.70 6.48 15.35
N TYR A 233 -9.65 5.40 16.12
CA TYR A 233 -10.58 4.29 15.98
C TYR A 233 -12.02 4.70 16.35
N LEU A 234 -12.20 5.40 17.47
CA LEU A 234 -13.51 5.85 17.93
C LEU A 234 -14.13 6.91 17.01
N ALA A 235 -13.30 7.74 16.37
CA ALA A 235 -13.76 8.76 15.43
C ALA A 235 -14.51 8.19 14.22
N LEU A 236 -14.32 6.91 13.91
CA LEU A 236 -14.82 6.25 12.71
C LEU A 236 -15.83 5.13 12.99
N ARG A 237 -16.29 5.00 14.24
CA ARG A 237 -17.14 3.90 14.69
C ARG A 237 -18.55 4.34 15.05
#